data_AF-A0A838TMA9-F1
#
_entry.id   AF-A0A838TMA9-F1
#
_cell.length_a   1.000
_cell.length_b   1.000
_cell.length_c   1.000
_cell.angle_alpha   90.00
_cell.angle_beta   90.00
_cell.angle_gamma   90.00
#
_symmetry.space_group_name_H-M   'P 1'
#
loop_
_entity.id
_entity.type
_entity.pdbx_description
1 polymer ?
#
loop_
_entity_poly.entity_id
_entity_poly.type
_entity_poly.pdbx_seq_one_letter_code
_entity_poly.pdbx_strand_id
1 'polypeptide(L)'
;IASAGSPPPQPSARPTAAPQGSDILYQLTDHGGWGQTFAPIFQQPVFWAVQAVPLLGLIGFFGWKMRQRRLENRTGQRIAAWENESAELERKLRRAGDPPDQYYAEALRVVQLKTALARRVEPNMVDAETAVAAFDLPDEQRDRVRELFRRSDEVRYSGRPNGKSTVPEETRREVLDLINRLN
;
A
#
# COMPACT_ATOMS: atom_id res chain seq x y z
N ILE A 1 90.91 58.96 10.66
CA ILE A 1 91.64 59.06 11.95
C ILE A 1 90.57 59.00 13.04
N ALA A 2 90.27 57.79 13.53
CA ALA A 2 90.54 57.31 14.90
C ALA A 2 89.28 57.47 15.78
N SER A 3 88.94 56.63 16.75
CA SER A 3 89.26 55.24 17.10
C SER A 3 88.16 54.85 18.10
N ALA A 4 87.68 53.61 18.04
CA ALA A 4 86.83 53.03 19.08
C ALA A 4 87.65 52.77 20.35
N GLY A 5 87.01 52.93 21.52
CA GLY A 5 87.57 52.53 22.80
C GLY A 5 86.44 52.16 23.77
N SER A 6 86.30 50.86 24.04
CA SER A 6 85.57 50.33 25.20
C SER A 6 86.53 50.14 26.37
N PRO A 7 86.02 50.23 27.61
CA PRO A 7 86.40 49.25 28.65
C PRO A 7 85.12 48.81 29.46
N PRO A 8 85.20 48.05 30.58
CA PRO A 8 84.80 46.63 30.67
C PRO A 8 83.67 46.38 31.74
N PRO A 9 83.28 45.12 32.09
CA PRO A 9 81.92 44.73 32.53
C PRO A 9 81.68 44.55 34.06
N GLN A 10 80.42 44.20 34.39
CA GLN A 10 79.87 43.43 35.56
C GLN A 10 78.97 44.22 36.56
N PRO A 11 78.13 43.56 37.42
CA PRO A 11 77.05 42.61 37.10
C PRO A 11 75.75 42.76 37.98
N SER A 12 74.61 42.31 37.43
CA SER A 12 73.50 41.54 38.05
C SER A 12 72.52 42.05 39.14
N ALA A 13 71.27 41.57 38.94
CA ALA A 13 70.11 41.35 39.83
C ALA A 13 69.15 42.54 40.08
N ARG A 14 67.81 42.45 40.05
CA ARG A 14 66.76 41.40 39.88
C ARG A 14 65.43 42.12 39.47
N PRO A 15 64.32 41.43 39.14
CA PRO A 15 63.19 41.97 38.35
C PRO A 15 62.15 42.73 39.19
N THR A 16 61.48 43.73 38.60
CA THR A 16 60.30 44.37 39.18
C THR A 16 59.19 44.57 38.13
N ALA A 17 58.11 43.81 38.33
CA ALA A 17 56.69 44.02 38.04
C ALA A 17 56.25 44.80 36.78
N ALA A 18 55.38 44.14 35.99
CA ALA A 18 54.61 44.70 34.89
C ALA A 18 53.66 45.84 35.33
N PRO A 19 53.51 46.92 34.55
CA PRO A 19 52.51 47.95 34.80
C PRO A 19 51.13 47.54 34.23
N GLN A 20 50.10 47.66 35.07
CA GLN A 20 48.69 47.45 34.74
C GLN A 20 48.20 48.49 33.72
N GLY A 21 47.81 48.03 32.52
CA GLY A 21 47.09 48.83 31.53
C GLY A 21 45.59 48.73 31.76
N SER A 22 45.04 49.70 32.48
CA SER A 22 43.60 49.98 32.53
C SER A 22 43.21 50.79 31.30
N ASP A 23 42.88 50.10 30.21
CA ASP A 23 42.22 50.71 29.04
C ASP A 23 41.22 49.70 28.41
N ILE A 24 40.37 49.14 29.27
CA ILE A 24 39.16 48.45 28.84
C ILE A 24 38.07 49.53 28.85
N LEU A 25 37.74 50.04 27.67
CA LEU A 25 36.53 50.82 27.46
C LEU A 25 35.38 50.11 28.16
N TYR A 26 34.70 50.81 29.07
CA TYR A 26 33.43 50.39 29.65
C TYR A 26 32.44 50.16 28.49
N GLN A 27 32.37 48.93 27.99
CA GLN A 27 31.19 48.46 27.28
C GLN A 27 30.07 48.50 28.30
N LEU A 28 29.29 49.58 28.20
CA LEU A 28 28.08 49.87 28.94
C LEU A 28 27.19 48.63 28.96
N THR A 29 27.40 47.82 30.00
CA THR A 29 26.66 46.59 30.25
C THR A 29 25.50 46.99 31.13
N ASP A 30 24.45 47.55 30.53
CA ASP A 30 23.13 47.45 31.14
C ASP A 30 21.99 47.83 30.20
N HIS A 31 21.38 46.85 29.54
CA HIS A 31 19.96 46.95 29.16
C HIS A 31 19.29 45.59 29.42
N GLY A 32 18.68 45.46 30.59
CA GLY A 32 17.28 45.03 30.68
C GLY A 32 16.97 43.59 30.28
N GLY A 33 16.78 42.76 31.30
CA GLY A 33 15.64 41.84 31.36
C GLY A 33 15.55 40.79 30.26
N TRP A 34 15.81 39.55 30.71
CA TRP A 34 15.45 38.25 30.13
C TRP A 34 16.72 37.53 29.65
N GLY A 35 17.10 36.48 30.37
CA GLY A 35 18.32 35.71 30.16
C GLY A 35 18.38 35.09 28.76
N GLN A 36 18.95 35.83 27.82
CA GLN A 36 19.37 35.29 26.53
C GLN A 36 20.81 34.82 26.71
N THR A 37 20.93 33.57 27.14
CA THR A 37 22.18 32.82 27.14
C THR A 37 22.77 32.88 25.73
N PHE A 38 23.96 33.45 25.57
CA PHE A 38 24.81 33.38 24.36
C PHE A 38 25.32 31.95 24.09
N ALA A 39 24.44 30.95 24.17
CA ALA A 39 24.73 29.59 23.75
C ALA A 39 24.56 29.55 22.23
N PRO A 40 25.54 29.02 21.48
CA PRO A 40 25.42 28.92 20.03
C PRO A 40 24.17 28.12 19.65
N ILE A 41 23.51 28.52 18.56
CA ILE A 41 22.14 28.07 18.19
C ILE A 41 22.00 26.54 18.15
N PHE A 42 23.07 25.80 17.85
CA PHE A 42 23.08 24.34 17.83
C PHE A 42 23.00 23.66 19.22
N GLN A 43 23.26 24.39 20.31
CA GLN A 43 23.06 23.92 21.69
C GLN A 43 21.62 24.10 22.17
N GLN A 44 20.81 24.88 21.45
CA GLN A 44 19.40 25.08 21.82
C GLN A 44 18.56 23.88 21.36
N PRO A 45 17.80 23.22 22.24
CA PRO A 45 16.98 22.06 21.89
C PRO A 45 15.88 22.40 20.87
N VAL A 46 15.43 23.65 20.84
CA VAL A 46 14.42 24.15 19.88
C VAL A 46 14.95 24.11 18.45
N PHE A 47 16.24 24.39 18.23
CA PHE A 47 16.85 24.31 16.91
C PHE A 47 16.73 22.90 16.31
N TRP A 48 17.03 21.88 17.11
CA TRP A 48 16.85 20.47 16.72
C TRP A 48 15.38 20.10 16.53
N ALA A 49 14.48 20.61 17.37
CA ALA A 49 13.05 20.34 17.24
C ALA A 49 12.49 20.86 15.92
N VAL A 50 12.81 22.10 15.54
CA VAL A 50 12.37 22.70 14.26
C VAL A 50 12.97 21.94 13.08
N GLN A 51 14.24 21.53 13.16
CA GLN A 51 14.90 20.74 12.13
C GLN A 51 14.30 19.32 11.98
N ALA A 52 13.75 18.75 13.06
CA ALA A 52 13.14 17.42 13.07
C ALA A 52 11.72 17.39 12.47
N VAL A 53 10.98 18.51 12.49
CA VAL A 53 9.63 18.62 11.90
C VAL A 53 9.56 18.14 10.45
N PRO A 54 10.40 18.62 9.49
CA PRO A 54 10.33 18.14 8.11
C PRO A 54 10.64 16.65 7.97
N LEU A 55 11.57 16.13 8.79
CA LEU A 55 11.91 14.71 8.78
C LEU A 55 10.74 13.84 9.27
N LEU A 56 10.10 14.24 10.38
CA LEU A 56 8.92 13.57 10.90
C LEU A 56 7.74 13.65 9.92
N GLY A 57 7.58 14.78 9.24
CA GLY A 57 6.61 14.95 8.16
C GLY A 57 6.82 13.93 7.03
N LEU A 58 8.07 13.75 6.59
CA LEU A 58 8.42 12.73 5.61
C LEU A 58 8.11 11.32 6.12
N ILE A 59 8.55 10.97 7.33
CA ILE A 59 8.33 9.64 7.92
C ILE A 59 6.83 9.33 8.02
N GLY A 60 6.03 10.29 8.51
CA GLY A 60 4.58 10.18 8.57
C GLY A 60 3.94 10.00 7.20
N PHE A 61 4.37 10.81 6.21
CA PHE A 61 3.87 10.72 4.83
C PHE A 61 4.20 9.37 4.18
N PHE A 62 5.44 8.89 4.32
CA PHE A 62 5.85 7.59 3.79
C PHE A 62 5.14 6.44 4.50
N GLY A 63 5.00 6.50 5.83
CA GLY A 63 4.23 5.53 6.61
C GLY A 63 2.77 5.47 6.18
N TRP A 64 2.12 6.63 5.98
CA TRP A 64 0.75 6.72 5.49
C TRP A 64 0.61 6.17 4.07
N LYS A 65 1.49 6.57 3.14
CA LYS A 65 1.50 6.06 1.76
C LYS A 65 1.72 4.56 1.70
N MET A 66 2.59 4.01 2.57
CA MET A 66 2.83 2.57 2.64
C MET A 66 1.60 1.83 3.19
N ARG A 67 0.91 2.41 4.18
CA ARG A 67 -0.37 1.87 4.68
C ARG A 67 -1.45 1.89 3.60
N GLN A 68 -1.54 2.97 2.82
CA GLN A 68 -2.49 3.09 1.70
C GLN A 68 -2.20 2.04 0.62
N ARG A 69 -0.94 1.88 0.21
CA ARG A 69 -0.53 0.82 -0.72
C ARG A 69 -0.84 -0.57 -0.19
N ARG A 70 -0.69 -0.83 1.12
CA ARG A 70 -1.05 -2.13 1.70
C ARG A 70 -2.55 -2.40 1.64
N LEU A 71 -3.39 -1.39 1.87
CA LEU A 71 -4.85 -1.50 1.74
C LEU A 71 -5.25 -1.77 0.28
N GLU A 72 -4.68 -1.02 -0.66
CA GLU A 72 -4.90 -1.22 -2.09
C GLU A 72 -4.39 -2.59 -2.57
N ASN A 73 -3.21 -3.01 -2.13
CA ASN A 73 -2.63 -4.30 -2.49
C ASN A 73 -3.48 -5.47 -1.98
N ARG A 74 -4.10 -5.35 -0.79
CA ARG A 74 -5.02 -6.40 -0.30
C ARG A 74 -6.28 -6.50 -1.16
N THR A 75 -6.84 -5.37 -1.60
CA THR A 75 -8.00 -5.37 -2.50
C THR A 75 -7.62 -5.86 -3.90
N GLY A 76 -6.47 -5.43 -4.43
CA GLY A 76 -5.93 -5.88 -5.71
C GLY A 76 -5.61 -7.37 -5.71
N GLN A 77 -5.02 -7.91 -4.64
CA GLN A 77 -4.77 -9.35 -4.49
C GLN A 77 -6.05 -10.16 -4.47
N ARG A 78 -7.12 -9.66 -3.84
CA ARG A 78 -8.43 -10.33 -3.84
C ARG A 78 -9.04 -10.37 -5.25
N ILE A 79 -8.99 -9.25 -5.96
CA ILE A 79 -9.47 -9.16 -7.34
C ILE A 79 -8.65 -10.09 -8.25
N ALA A 80 -7.33 -10.04 -8.16
CA ALA A 80 -6.44 -10.92 -8.93
C ALA A 80 -6.64 -12.41 -8.58
N ALA A 81 -6.96 -12.73 -7.33
CA ALA A 81 -7.30 -14.09 -6.93
C ALA A 81 -8.61 -14.56 -7.58
N TRP A 82 -9.65 -13.72 -7.61
CA TRP A 82 -10.91 -14.02 -8.28
C TRP A 82 -10.76 -14.17 -9.80
N GLU A 83 -9.96 -13.31 -10.43
CA GLU A 83 -9.62 -13.41 -11.85
C GLU A 83 -8.92 -14.75 -12.14
N ASN A 84 -7.90 -15.11 -11.37
CA ASN A 84 -7.19 -16.37 -11.52
C ASN A 84 -8.11 -17.58 -11.29
N GLU A 85 -8.93 -17.57 -10.24
CA GLU A 85 -9.91 -18.63 -9.94
C GLU A 85 -10.92 -18.78 -11.08
N SER A 86 -11.43 -17.67 -11.63
CA SER A 86 -12.36 -17.70 -12.76
C SER A 86 -11.71 -18.29 -14.02
N ALA A 87 -10.47 -17.90 -14.32
CA ALA A 87 -9.73 -18.38 -15.48
C ALA A 87 -9.35 -19.86 -15.35
N GLU A 88 -9.03 -20.32 -14.14
CA GLU A 88 -8.76 -21.73 -13.84
C GLU A 88 -10.03 -22.57 -14.03
N LEU A 89 -11.16 -22.14 -13.45
CA LEU A 89 -12.44 -22.82 -13.60
C LEU A 89 -12.90 -22.86 -15.06
N GLU A 90 -12.78 -21.78 -15.82
CA GLU A 90 -13.09 -21.82 -17.24
C GLU A 90 -12.24 -22.84 -18.02
N ARG A 91 -10.94 -22.93 -17.71
CA ARG A 91 -10.07 -23.95 -18.32
C ARG A 91 -10.52 -25.35 -17.93
N LYS A 92 -11.03 -25.54 -16.72
CA LYS A 92 -11.59 -26.80 -16.24
C LYS A 92 -12.89 -27.13 -16.97
N LEU A 93 -13.84 -26.21 -17.09
CA LEU A 93 -15.09 -26.41 -17.85
C LEU A 93 -14.84 -26.77 -19.32
N ARG A 94 -13.78 -26.23 -19.94
CA ARG A 94 -13.40 -26.58 -21.31
C ARG A 94 -12.79 -27.98 -21.42
N ARG A 95 -12.24 -28.52 -20.34
CA ARG A 95 -11.67 -29.87 -20.29
C ARG A 95 -12.81 -30.87 -20.06
N ALA A 96 -13.10 -31.68 -21.07
CA ALA A 96 -14.14 -32.71 -20.96
C ALA A 96 -13.82 -33.70 -19.82
N GLY A 97 -14.83 -34.09 -19.03
CA GLY A 97 -14.70 -35.20 -18.09
C GLY A 97 -15.46 -35.07 -16.77
N ASP A 98 -15.97 -33.88 -16.43
CA ASP A 98 -16.62 -33.69 -15.13
C ASP A 98 -18.06 -34.23 -15.12
N PRO A 99 -18.49 -34.82 -13.99
CA PRO A 99 -19.88 -35.22 -13.82
C PRO A 99 -20.79 -33.97 -13.77
N PRO A 100 -22.07 -34.11 -14.16
CA PRO A 100 -22.98 -32.98 -14.32
C PRO A 100 -23.14 -32.12 -13.07
N ASP A 101 -23.12 -32.72 -11.89
CA ASP A 101 -23.22 -32.02 -10.62
C ASP A 101 -22.06 -31.02 -10.42
N GLN A 102 -20.83 -31.48 -10.65
CA GLN A 102 -19.63 -30.65 -10.56
C GLN A 102 -19.58 -29.61 -11.66
N TYR A 103 -19.99 -29.98 -12.89
CA TYR A 103 -19.97 -29.06 -14.01
C TYR A 103 -20.86 -27.83 -13.79
N TYR A 104 -22.12 -28.01 -13.34
CA TYR A 104 -23.01 -26.88 -13.08
C TYR A 104 -22.59 -26.03 -11.88
N ALA A 105 -22.06 -26.67 -10.82
CA ALA A 105 -21.53 -25.95 -9.67
C ALA A 105 -20.32 -25.07 -10.04
N GLU A 106 -19.42 -25.58 -10.89
CA GLU A 106 -18.28 -24.82 -11.39
C GLU A 106 -18.68 -23.72 -12.36
N ALA A 107 -19.63 -23.99 -13.25
CA ALA A 107 -20.20 -22.99 -14.14
C ALA A 107 -20.84 -21.84 -13.35
N LEU A 108 -21.65 -22.15 -12.34
CA LEU A 108 -22.24 -21.15 -11.44
C LEU A 108 -21.14 -20.33 -10.76
N ARG A 109 -20.09 -20.98 -10.25
CA ARG A 109 -18.98 -20.30 -9.58
C ARG A 109 -18.27 -19.31 -10.50
N VAL A 110 -18.06 -19.65 -11.77
CA VAL A 110 -17.49 -18.72 -12.77
C VAL A 110 -18.39 -17.50 -12.93
N VAL A 111 -19.70 -17.69 -13.11
CA VAL A 111 -20.67 -16.58 -13.24
C VAL A 111 -20.65 -15.69 -12.01
N GLN A 112 -20.61 -16.27 -10.81
CA GLN A 112 -20.51 -15.53 -9.54
C GLN A 112 -19.22 -14.73 -9.43
N LEU A 113 -18.07 -15.32 -9.79
CA LEU A 113 -16.76 -14.64 -9.76
C LEU A 113 -16.70 -13.48 -10.77
N LYS A 114 -17.18 -13.69 -12.00
CA LYS A 114 -17.24 -12.63 -13.02
C LYS A 114 -18.17 -11.50 -12.60
N THR A 115 -19.35 -11.83 -12.06
CA THR A 115 -20.29 -10.84 -11.54
C THR A 115 -19.69 -10.06 -10.38
N ALA A 116 -19.00 -10.74 -9.47
CA ALA A 116 -18.31 -10.13 -8.34
C ALA A 116 -17.22 -9.16 -8.81
N LEU A 117 -16.48 -9.50 -9.86
CA LEU A 117 -15.50 -8.61 -10.49
C LEU A 117 -16.17 -7.38 -11.10
N ALA A 118 -17.27 -7.56 -11.83
CA ALA A 118 -18.00 -6.47 -12.49
C ALA A 118 -18.67 -5.51 -11.50
N ARG A 119 -19.32 -6.04 -10.46
CA ARG A 119 -20.11 -5.26 -9.49
C ARG A 119 -19.36 -4.91 -8.20
N ARG A 120 -18.15 -5.43 -8.00
CA ARG A 120 -17.35 -5.32 -6.76
C ARG A 120 -18.10 -5.83 -5.52
N VAL A 121 -18.92 -6.87 -5.70
CA VAL A 121 -19.68 -7.54 -4.65
C VAL A 121 -19.00 -8.87 -4.30
N GLU A 122 -19.28 -9.44 -3.13
CA GLU A 122 -18.76 -10.75 -2.76
C GLU A 122 -19.38 -11.86 -3.64
N PRO A 123 -18.58 -12.80 -4.20
CA PRO A 123 -19.09 -13.85 -5.11
C PRO A 123 -20.22 -14.68 -4.52
N ASN A 124 -20.18 -14.95 -3.21
CA ASN A 124 -21.19 -15.77 -2.53
C ASN A 124 -22.53 -15.06 -2.33
N MET A 125 -22.58 -13.74 -2.50
CA MET A 125 -23.79 -12.92 -2.40
C MET A 125 -24.46 -12.71 -3.77
N VAL A 126 -23.86 -13.23 -4.86
CA VAL A 126 -24.39 -13.08 -6.20
C VAL A 126 -25.52 -14.08 -6.43
N ASP A 127 -26.72 -13.55 -6.65
CA ASP A 127 -27.88 -14.28 -7.15
C ASP A 127 -28.05 -14.12 -8.67
N ALA A 128 -29.03 -14.82 -9.24
CA ALA A 128 -29.29 -14.80 -10.68
C ALA A 128 -29.60 -13.39 -11.21
N GLU A 129 -30.40 -12.61 -10.46
CA GLU A 129 -30.78 -11.26 -10.89
C GLU A 129 -29.60 -10.28 -10.81
N THR A 130 -28.74 -10.40 -9.81
CA THR A 130 -27.49 -9.63 -9.71
C THR A 130 -26.57 -9.94 -10.88
N ALA A 131 -26.45 -11.21 -11.27
CA ALA A 131 -25.65 -11.63 -12.42
C ALA A 131 -26.23 -11.08 -13.74
N VAL A 132 -27.54 -11.22 -13.96
CA VAL A 132 -28.23 -10.67 -15.13
C VAL A 132 -28.08 -9.16 -15.22
N ALA A 133 -28.27 -8.46 -14.10
CA ALA A 133 -28.13 -7.01 -14.04
C ALA A 133 -26.69 -6.56 -14.33
N ALA A 134 -25.67 -7.38 -14.07
CA ALA A 134 -24.27 -7.00 -14.23
C ALA A 134 -23.80 -6.88 -15.69
N PHE A 135 -24.38 -7.64 -16.62
CA PHE A 135 -23.84 -7.79 -17.98
C PHE A 135 -24.78 -7.35 -19.12
N ASP A 136 -25.90 -6.69 -18.80
CA ASP A 136 -26.89 -6.18 -19.76
C ASP A 136 -27.24 -7.18 -20.89
N LEU A 137 -27.54 -8.42 -20.50
CA LEU A 137 -27.78 -9.51 -21.44
C LEU A 137 -29.12 -9.35 -22.18
N PRO A 138 -29.29 -9.89 -23.39
CA PRO A 138 -30.60 -10.03 -24.04
C PRO A 138 -31.47 -11.08 -23.32
N ASP A 139 -32.80 -10.97 -23.44
CA ASP A 139 -33.78 -11.73 -22.66
C ASP A 139 -33.54 -13.25 -22.65
N GLU A 140 -33.27 -13.85 -23.81
CA GLU A 140 -32.97 -15.28 -23.92
C GLU A 140 -31.78 -15.70 -23.04
N GLN A 141 -30.75 -14.86 -22.94
CA GLN A 141 -29.56 -15.14 -22.14
C GLN A 141 -29.82 -14.88 -20.65
N ARG A 142 -30.69 -13.93 -20.32
CA ARG A 142 -31.15 -13.72 -18.94
C ARG A 142 -31.82 -14.98 -18.40
N ASP A 143 -32.69 -15.58 -19.21
CA ASP A 143 -33.39 -16.80 -18.84
C ASP A 143 -32.42 -17.98 -18.71
N ARG A 144 -31.40 -18.06 -19.58
CA ARG A 144 -30.33 -19.07 -19.44
C ARG A 144 -29.50 -18.90 -18.16
N VAL A 145 -29.18 -17.67 -17.74
CA VAL A 145 -28.53 -17.43 -16.44
C VAL A 145 -29.42 -17.89 -15.29
N ARG A 146 -30.71 -17.54 -15.31
CA ARG A 146 -31.68 -17.97 -14.27
C ARG A 146 -31.79 -19.48 -14.21
N GLU A 147 -31.85 -20.14 -15.36
CA GLU A 147 -31.91 -21.60 -15.44
C GLU A 147 -30.63 -22.25 -14.91
N LEU A 148 -29.45 -21.69 -15.20
CA LEU A 148 -28.18 -22.17 -14.65
C LEU A 148 -28.16 -22.13 -13.12
N PHE A 149 -28.61 -21.02 -12.53
CA PHE A 149 -28.73 -20.89 -11.07
C PHE A 149 -29.71 -21.91 -10.49
N ARG A 150 -30.90 -22.04 -11.09
CA ARG A 150 -31.91 -23.01 -10.67
C ARG A 150 -31.37 -24.44 -10.69
N ARG A 151 -30.70 -24.82 -11.77
CA ARG A 151 -30.14 -26.18 -11.96
C ARG A 151 -28.99 -26.47 -11.00
N SER A 152 -28.15 -25.47 -10.73
CA SER A 152 -27.09 -25.62 -9.73
C SER A 152 -27.64 -25.71 -8.30
N ASP A 153 -28.68 -24.94 -7.97
CA ASP A 153 -29.35 -25.04 -6.67
C ASP A 153 -30.05 -26.38 -6.52
N GLU A 154 -30.74 -26.86 -7.55
CA GLU A 154 -31.35 -28.19 -7.57
C GLU A 154 -30.30 -29.26 -7.26
N VAL A 155 -29.16 -29.26 -7.97
CA VAL A 155 -28.05 -30.20 -7.71
C VAL A 155 -27.56 -30.13 -6.26
N ARG A 156 -27.49 -28.92 -5.68
CA ARG A 156 -27.01 -28.69 -4.32
C ARG A 156 -27.97 -29.25 -3.26
N TYR A 157 -29.27 -29.19 -3.51
CA TYR A 157 -30.31 -29.59 -2.56
C TYR A 157 -30.90 -31.00 -2.81
N SER A 158 -30.86 -31.50 -4.05
CA SER A 158 -31.43 -32.80 -4.42
C SER A 158 -30.57 -33.98 -3.94
N GLY A 159 -29.31 -33.72 -3.55
CA GLY A 159 -28.32 -34.76 -3.37
C GLY A 159 -27.92 -35.40 -4.71
N ARG A 160 -26.72 -36.01 -4.75
CA ARG A 160 -26.10 -36.55 -5.97
C ARG A 160 -27.08 -37.39 -6.80
N PRO A 161 -27.34 -37.02 -8.07
CA PRO A 161 -27.96 -37.96 -9.00
C PRO A 161 -26.99 -39.12 -9.23
N ASN A 162 -27.44 -40.35 -8.97
CA ASN A 162 -26.70 -41.58 -9.25
C ASN A 162 -26.60 -41.78 -10.76
N GLY A 163 -25.61 -41.18 -11.42
CA GLY A 163 -25.38 -41.35 -12.84
C GLY A 163 -23.95 -41.02 -13.25
N LYS A 164 -23.23 -42.01 -13.78
CA LYS A 164 -21.92 -41.84 -14.44
C LYS A 164 -22.05 -41.19 -15.83
N SER A 165 -23.08 -40.40 -16.08
CA SER A 165 -23.29 -39.74 -17.36
C SER A 165 -22.52 -38.43 -17.37
N THR A 166 -21.58 -38.27 -18.29
CA THR A 166 -20.90 -37.00 -18.55
C THR A 166 -21.87 -35.97 -19.13
N VAL A 167 -21.57 -34.68 -18.98
CA VAL A 167 -22.39 -33.61 -19.57
C VAL A 167 -22.34 -33.69 -21.10
N PRO A 168 -23.49 -33.69 -21.80
CA PRO A 168 -23.54 -33.65 -23.26
C PRO A 168 -22.77 -32.47 -23.84
N GLU A 169 -22.16 -32.69 -25.01
CA GLU A 169 -21.32 -31.68 -25.66
C GLU A 169 -22.10 -30.40 -26.03
N GLU A 170 -23.37 -30.54 -26.40
CA GLU A 170 -24.25 -29.42 -26.74
C GLU A 170 -24.49 -28.50 -25.55
N THR A 171 -24.90 -29.07 -24.41
CA THR A 171 -25.08 -28.33 -23.16
C THR A 171 -23.79 -27.66 -22.69
N ARG A 172 -22.64 -28.32 -22.89
CA ARG A 172 -21.34 -27.73 -22.57
C ARG A 172 -21.07 -26.49 -23.43
N ARG A 173 -21.33 -26.56 -24.73
CA ARG A 173 -21.15 -25.42 -25.64
C ARG A 173 -22.07 -24.26 -25.26
N GLU A 174 -23.31 -24.53 -24.91
CA GLU A 174 -24.28 -23.51 -24.49
C GLU A 174 -23.82 -22.77 -23.22
N VAL A 175 -23.38 -23.52 -22.21
CA VAL A 175 -22.88 -22.93 -20.95
C VAL A 175 -21.58 -22.16 -21.17
N LEU A 176 -20.68 -22.68 -22.01
CA LEU A 176 -19.45 -21.96 -22.36
C LEU A 176 -19.72 -20.68 -23.17
N ASP A 177 -20.67 -20.70 -24.10
CA ASP A 177 -21.09 -19.50 -24.84
C ASP A 177 -21.67 -18.46 -23.89
N LEU A 178 -22.50 -18.89 -22.93
CA LEU A 178 -23.03 -18.02 -21.89
C LEU A 178 -21.90 -17.38 -21.07
N ILE A 179 -20.94 -18.17 -20.59
CA ILE A 179 -19.80 -17.67 -19.81
C ILE A 179 -18.90 -16.71 -20.61
N ASN A 180 -18.75 -16.93 -21.91
CA ASN A 180 -17.96 -16.07 -22.79
C ASN A 180 -18.62 -14.69 -22.99
N ARG A 181 -19.96 -14.62 -22.98
CA ARG A 181 -20.71 -13.36 -23.10
C ARG A 181 -20.75 -12.54 -21.81
N LEU A 182 -20.37 -13.13 -20.68
CA LEU A 182 -20.26 -12.47 -19.37
C LEU A 182 -18.89 -11.81 -19.14
N ASN A 183 -18.17 -11.47 -20.21
CA ASN A 183 -16.84 -10.88 -20.17
C ASN A 183 -16.83 -9.54 -20.90
#